data_AF-A0A8S1HCA6-F1
#
_entry.id   AF-A0A8S1HCA6-F1
#
_cell.length_a   1.000
_cell.length_b   1.000
_cell.length_c   1.000
_cell.angle_alpha   90.00
_cell.angle_beta   90.00
_cell.angle_gamma   90.00
#
_symmetry.space_group_name_H-M   'P 1'
#
loop_
_entity.id
_entity.type
_entity.pdbx_description
1 polymer ?
#
loop_
_entity_poly.entity_id
_entity_poly.type
_entity_poly.pdbx_seq_one_letter_code
_entity_poly.pdbx_strand_id
1 'polypeptide(L)'
;MDGKKPTTSTDNDSRRASSEVEVSIVGSPEIFGETSVHEDASLSALALVMNTSTGEALLQEMSCWQWVQIDDTKLPAVFRNNERYVAVHMVQLKCLSKFTTDISNDVLSRLTMISHKMTLSEAWIFNSINALTRKYDLGCQLLSANDELVKLNDVQIFYWNVKSLNLKRIMQQMEECFYSVAANRTLAAIVMKLKQQVQNDLEHVYAELARLGAPCLLD
;
A
#
# COMPACT_ATOMS: atom_id res chain seq x y z
N MET A 1 -37.25 47.29 37.79
CA MET A 1 -36.11 47.29 38.73
C MET A 1 -36.22 46.02 39.56
N ASP A 2 -35.07 45.41 39.86
CA ASP A 2 -34.84 44.16 40.62
C ASP A 2 -35.31 42.85 39.94
N GLY A 3 -34.52 41.79 39.75
CA GLY A 3 -33.12 41.51 40.07
C GLY A 3 -32.81 40.01 39.85
N LYS A 4 -31.55 39.73 39.48
CA LYS A 4 -30.73 38.51 39.73
C LYS A 4 -30.92 37.18 38.91
N LYS A 5 -29.82 36.81 38.22
CA LYS A 5 -29.36 35.48 37.70
C LYS A 5 -29.15 34.45 38.84
N PRO A 6 -28.94 33.11 38.65
CA PRO A 6 -27.96 32.50 37.70
C PRO A 6 -28.24 31.05 37.11
N THR A 7 -27.42 30.66 36.09
CA THR A 7 -26.82 29.31 35.72
C THR A 7 -27.71 28.05 35.61
N THR A 8 -27.60 27.06 34.72
CA THR A 8 -26.57 26.45 33.81
C THR A 8 -27.32 25.52 32.81
N SER A 9 -26.84 25.31 31.58
CA SER A 9 -26.90 24.00 30.91
C SER A 9 -25.98 23.96 29.68
N THR A 10 -25.23 22.88 29.62
CA THR A 10 -24.36 22.35 28.58
C THR A 10 -25.09 22.12 27.25
N ASP A 11 -24.40 22.30 26.13
CA ASP A 11 -24.32 21.23 25.13
C ASP A 11 -23.11 21.39 24.20
N ASN A 12 -22.33 20.30 24.16
CA ASN A 12 -21.29 19.99 23.21
C ASN A 12 -21.94 19.72 21.85
N ASP A 13 -21.44 20.32 20.77
CA ASP A 13 -21.63 19.71 19.46
C ASP A 13 -20.32 19.70 18.67
N SER A 14 -19.76 18.50 18.59
CA SER A 14 -18.48 18.18 17.96
C SER A 14 -18.66 18.11 16.45
N ARG A 15 -18.34 19.19 15.73
CA ARG A 15 -18.10 19.11 14.29
C ARG A 15 -16.71 18.54 14.03
N ARG A 16 -16.67 17.25 13.72
CA ARG A 16 -15.48 16.54 13.21
C ARG A 16 -15.21 17.02 11.78
N ALA A 17 -14.26 17.93 11.62
CA ALA A 17 -13.80 18.38 10.32
C ALA A 17 -12.96 17.28 9.65
N SER A 18 -13.43 16.78 8.52
CA SER A 18 -12.60 16.04 7.56
C SER A 18 -11.67 17.06 6.90
N SER A 19 -10.36 16.90 7.08
CA SER A 19 -9.37 17.69 6.35
C SER A 19 -8.83 16.88 5.17
N GLU A 20 -9.23 17.27 3.97
CA GLU A 20 -8.41 17.05 2.76
C GLU A 20 -7.07 17.77 2.97
N VAL A 21 -5.95 17.10 2.64
CA VAL A 21 -4.62 17.72 2.73
C VAL A 21 -3.93 17.63 1.37
N GLU A 22 -3.70 18.79 0.78
CA GLU A 22 -2.85 19.05 -0.37
C GLU A 22 -1.37 18.86 0.02
N VAL A 23 -0.60 18.15 -0.81
CA VAL A 23 0.82 17.84 -0.56
C VAL A 23 1.70 18.99 -1.06
N SER A 24 2.45 19.62 -0.15
CA SER A 24 3.47 20.63 -0.49
C SER A 24 4.87 20.14 -0.09
N ILE A 25 5.80 20.21 -1.05
CA ILE A 25 7.18 19.74 -0.94
C ILE A 25 8.07 20.91 -0.52
N VAL A 26 8.52 20.94 0.75
CA VAL A 26 9.76 21.63 1.14
C VAL A 26 10.40 20.88 2.30
N GLY A 27 11.60 20.34 2.06
CA GLY A 27 12.47 19.77 3.08
C GLY A 27 13.31 20.84 3.79
N SER A 28 13.72 20.56 5.01
CA SER A 28 14.88 21.20 5.65
C SER A 28 15.50 20.27 6.71
N PRO A 29 16.82 20.36 6.94
CA PRO A 29 17.61 19.28 7.50
C PRO A 29 18.10 19.52 8.95
N GLU A 30 18.54 18.42 9.56
CA GLU A 30 19.51 18.28 10.67
C GLU A 30 19.26 18.95 12.02
N ILE A 31 19.19 18.12 13.08
CA ILE A 31 20.00 18.32 14.29
C ILE A 31 20.43 16.94 14.82
N PHE A 32 21.68 16.56 14.57
CA PHE A 32 22.37 15.49 15.31
C PHE A 32 22.80 16.05 16.67
N GLY A 33 22.30 15.45 17.75
CA GLY A 33 22.85 15.62 19.09
C GLY A 33 23.44 14.30 19.55
N GLU A 34 24.76 14.22 19.59
CA GLU A 34 25.49 13.12 20.25
C GLU A 34 25.05 13.02 21.71
N THR A 35 24.49 11.87 22.11
CA THR A 35 24.47 11.45 23.50
C THR A 35 25.01 10.03 23.57
N SER A 36 26.26 9.92 24.00
CA SER A 36 26.85 8.65 24.42
C SER A 36 26.09 8.21 25.67
N VAL A 37 25.30 7.14 25.57
CA VAL A 37 24.66 6.50 26.72
C VAL A 37 25.01 5.02 26.65
N HIS A 38 25.69 4.56 27.71
CA HIS A 38 26.08 3.18 28.02
C HIS A 38 25.31 2.06 27.31
N GLU A 39 25.94 1.42 26.32
CA GLU A 39 25.40 0.26 25.59
C GLU A 39 25.02 -0.92 26.51
N ASP A 40 25.73 -1.10 27.63
CA ASP A 40 25.51 -2.21 28.58
C ASP A 40 24.22 -2.08 29.38
N ALA A 41 23.78 -0.85 29.69
CA ALA A 41 22.54 -0.61 30.42
C ALA A 41 21.31 -0.82 29.50
N SER A 42 21.45 -0.51 28.21
CA SER A 42 20.40 -0.69 27.22
C SER A 42 20.13 -2.17 26.91
N LEU A 43 21.19 -2.99 26.79
CA LEU A 43 21.04 -4.43 26.54
C LEU A 43 20.46 -5.17 27.73
N SER A 44 20.85 -4.80 28.95
CA SER A 44 20.31 -5.39 30.19
C SER A 44 18.86 -4.94 30.47
N ALA A 45 18.51 -3.69 30.18
CA ALA A 45 17.13 -3.21 30.24
C ALA A 45 16.24 -3.87 29.18
N LEU A 46 16.72 -4.06 27.95
CA LEU A 46 16.01 -4.80 26.91
C LEU A 46 15.78 -6.26 27.33
N ALA A 47 16.81 -6.94 27.85
CA ALA A 47 16.67 -8.31 28.36
C ALA A 47 15.68 -8.42 29.53
N LEU A 48 15.66 -7.42 30.42
CA LEU A 48 14.70 -7.36 31.52
C LEU A 48 13.27 -7.14 31.02
N VAL A 49 13.07 -6.22 30.07
CA VAL A 49 11.76 -5.99 29.43
C VAL A 49 11.28 -7.27 28.74
N MET A 50 12.15 -7.94 27.98
CA MET A 50 11.86 -9.21 27.30
C MET A 50 11.46 -10.35 28.26
N ASN A 51 11.90 -10.30 29.52
CA ASN A 51 11.57 -11.29 30.57
C ASN A 51 10.34 -10.92 31.41
N THR A 52 9.64 -9.84 31.07
CA THR A 52 8.37 -9.45 31.72
C THR A 52 7.19 -9.81 30.85
N SER A 53 5.99 -9.90 31.43
CA SER A 53 4.72 -10.05 30.68
C SER A 53 4.55 -8.96 29.60
N THR A 54 5.17 -7.81 29.78
CA THR A 54 5.20 -6.70 28.82
C THR A 54 6.10 -7.01 27.61
N GLY A 55 7.23 -7.71 27.82
CA GLY A 55 8.12 -8.16 26.74
C GLY A 55 7.51 -9.25 25.89
N GLU A 56 6.82 -10.20 26.52
CA GLU A 56 6.06 -11.24 25.80
C GLU A 56 4.95 -10.62 24.93
N ALA A 57 4.23 -9.62 25.47
CA ALA A 57 3.21 -8.89 24.71
C ALA A 57 3.81 -8.13 23.51
N LEU A 58 4.97 -7.47 23.69
CA LEU A 58 5.67 -6.77 22.62
C LEU A 58 6.19 -7.76 21.55
N LEU A 59 6.76 -8.90 21.94
CA LEU A 59 7.19 -9.94 21.01
C LEU A 59 6.02 -10.48 20.21
N GLN A 60 4.88 -10.70 20.86
CA GLN A 60 3.65 -11.12 20.21
C GLN A 60 3.19 -10.07 19.18
N GLU A 61 3.14 -8.79 19.55
CA GLU A 61 2.77 -7.70 18.65
C GLU A 61 3.72 -7.58 17.45
N MET A 62 5.02 -7.67 17.68
CA MET A 62 6.05 -7.62 16.62
C MET A 62 6.05 -8.85 15.71
N SER A 63 5.44 -9.95 16.15
CA SER A 63 5.28 -11.18 15.35
C SER A 63 4.01 -11.19 14.49
N CYS A 64 3.11 -10.21 14.66
CA CYS A 64 1.84 -10.13 13.94
C CYS A 64 1.99 -9.62 12.50
N TRP A 65 2.72 -10.36 11.68
CA TRP A 65 2.89 -10.07 10.25
C TRP A 65 3.14 -11.33 9.43
N GLN A 66 2.99 -11.22 8.11
CA GLN A 66 3.36 -12.27 7.17
C GLN A 66 3.78 -11.71 5.81
N TRP A 67 4.41 -12.56 5.00
CA TRP A 67 4.63 -12.26 3.60
C TRP A 67 3.37 -12.49 2.77
N VAL A 68 3.06 -11.54 1.91
CA VAL A 68 1.97 -11.64 0.95
C VAL A 68 2.52 -11.39 -0.45
N GLN A 69 1.83 -11.95 -1.44
CA GLN A 69 2.20 -11.82 -2.85
C GLN A 69 1.09 -11.11 -3.60
N ILE A 70 1.47 -10.08 -4.36
CA ILE A 70 0.61 -9.34 -5.27
C ILE A 70 1.29 -9.43 -6.64
N ASP A 71 0.71 -10.22 -7.54
CA ASP A 71 1.34 -10.59 -8.81
C ASP A 71 2.72 -11.22 -8.57
N ASP A 72 3.79 -10.63 -9.11
CA ASP A 72 5.18 -11.08 -8.88
C ASP A 72 5.87 -10.34 -7.72
N THR A 73 5.17 -9.44 -7.02
CA THR A 73 5.74 -8.62 -5.96
C THR A 73 5.43 -9.21 -4.58
N LYS A 74 6.48 -9.54 -3.83
CA LYS A 74 6.38 -10.00 -2.43
C LYS A 74 6.50 -8.82 -1.46
N LEU A 75 5.48 -8.61 -0.65
CA LEU A 75 5.41 -7.51 0.34
C LEU A 75 5.13 -8.05 1.75
N PRO A 76 5.65 -7.40 2.80
CA PRO A 76 5.21 -7.65 4.16
C PRO A 76 3.77 -7.13 4.33
N ALA A 77 2.98 -7.82 5.14
CA ALA A 77 1.68 -7.37 5.59
C ALA A 77 1.54 -7.59 7.10
N VAL A 78 1.01 -6.59 7.81
CA VAL A 78 0.68 -6.68 9.23
C VAL A 78 -0.78 -7.12 9.40
N PHE A 79 -1.08 -7.73 10.54
CA PHE A 79 -2.45 -8.12 10.88
C PHE A 79 -3.13 -7.09 11.77
N ARG A 80 -4.35 -6.68 11.40
CA ARG A 80 -5.27 -5.93 12.26
C ARG A 80 -6.62 -6.63 12.25
N ASN A 81 -7.14 -7.02 13.41
CA ASN A 81 -8.47 -7.64 13.53
C ASN A 81 -8.69 -8.79 12.52
N ASN A 82 -7.69 -9.65 12.35
CA ASN A 82 -7.69 -10.77 11.40
C ASN A 82 -7.71 -10.38 9.90
N GLU A 83 -7.57 -9.09 9.58
CA GLU A 83 -7.38 -8.57 8.23
C GLU A 83 -5.90 -8.22 7.99
N ARG A 84 -5.49 -8.26 6.72
CA ARG A 84 -4.11 -8.01 6.31
C ARG A 84 -3.97 -6.62 5.74
N TYR A 85 -2.95 -5.91 6.20
CA TYR A 85 -2.67 -4.54 5.81
C TYR A 85 -1.24 -4.40 5.29
N VAL A 86 -1.08 -3.61 4.23
CA VAL A 86 0.20 -3.33 3.60
C VAL A 86 0.48 -1.83 3.64
N ALA A 87 1.76 -1.45 3.70
CA ALA A 87 2.16 -0.05 3.67
C ALA A 87 1.90 0.58 2.31
N VAL A 88 1.17 1.71 2.29
CA VAL A 88 0.80 2.43 1.06
C VAL A 88 2.04 2.80 0.25
N HIS A 89 3.09 3.31 0.92
CA HIS A 89 4.34 3.68 0.27
C HIS A 89 5.01 2.49 -0.46
N MET A 90 5.06 1.32 0.18
CA MET A 90 5.64 0.11 -0.44
C MET A 90 4.82 -0.36 -1.65
N VAL A 91 3.48 -0.28 -1.57
CA VAL A 91 2.59 -0.62 -2.68
C VAL A 91 2.80 0.33 -3.85
N GLN A 92 2.84 1.64 -3.60
CA GLN A 92 3.10 2.65 -4.62
C GLN A 92 4.43 2.39 -5.33
N LEU A 93 5.49 2.15 -4.55
CA LEU A 93 6.84 1.94 -5.07
C LEU A 93 6.99 0.62 -5.84
N LYS A 94 6.39 -0.48 -5.37
CA LYS A 94 6.68 -1.83 -5.89
C LYS A 94 5.58 -2.43 -6.76
N CYS A 95 4.35 -2.00 -6.59
CA CYS A 95 3.22 -2.47 -7.40
C CYS A 95 2.82 -1.43 -8.44
N LEU A 96 2.71 -0.15 -8.05
CA LEU A 96 2.12 0.87 -8.92
C LEU A 96 3.12 1.54 -9.86
N SER A 97 4.40 1.57 -9.51
CA SER A 97 5.47 2.11 -10.37
C SER A 97 5.61 1.42 -11.73
N LYS A 98 5.03 0.22 -11.89
CA LYS A 98 5.04 -0.56 -13.14
C LYS A 98 4.03 -0.04 -14.18
N PHE A 99 3.02 0.73 -13.76
CA PHE A 99 1.96 1.20 -14.65
C PHE A 99 2.27 2.62 -15.13
N THR A 100 2.11 2.85 -16.43
CA THR A 100 2.26 4.19 -17.02
C THR A 100 1.16 5.13 -16.52
N THR A 101 1.48 6.41 -16.31
CA THR A 101 0.58 7.46 -15.79
C THR A 101 -0.62 7.82 -16.67
N ASP A 102 -0.79 7.18 -17.83
CA ASP A 102 -1.86 7.48 -18.80
C ASP A 102 -3.24 6.90 -18.43
N ILE A 103 -3.44 6.40 -17.20
CA ILE A 103 -4.76 5.92 -16.78
C ILE A 103 -5.61 7.14 -16.44
N SER A 104 -6.76 7.31 -17.12
CA SER A 104 -7.66 8.42 -16.84
C SER A 104 -8.05 8.45 -15.36
N ASN A 105 -7.98 9.63 -14.75
CA ASN A 105 -8.39 9.86 -13.37
C ASN A 105 -9.84 9.41 -13.11
N ASP A 106 -10.71 9.41 -14.13
CA ASP A 106 -12.10 8.93 -14.03
C ASP A 106 -12.22 7.41 -13.80
N VAL A 107 -11.19 6.65 -14.17
CA VAL A 107 -11.13 5.21 -13.94
C VAL A 107 -10.51 4.92 -12.58
N LEU A 108 -9.48 5.67 -12.19
CA LEU A 108 -8.85 5.57 -10.87
C LEU A 108 -9.80 6.02 -9.75
N SER A 109 -10.64 7.03 -10.00
CA SER A 109 -11.62 7.52 -9.02
C SER A 109 -12.72 6.51 -8.67
N ARG A 110 -12.95 5.52 -9.53
CA ARG A 110 -13.87 4.39 -9.26
C ARG A 110 -13.21 3.27 -8.47
N LEU A 111 -11.89 3.28 -8.38
CA LEU A 111 -11.07 2.32 -7.63
C LEU A 111 -10.60 2.96 -6.32
N THR A 112 -11.55 3.28 -5.44
CA THR A 112 -11.24 3.89 -4.14
C THR A 112 -10.74 2.83 -3.15
N MET A 113 -9.64 3.14 -2.48
CA MET A 113 -9.11 2.37 -1.37
C MET A 113 -9.15 3.22 -0.11
N ILE A 114 -9.50 2.63 1.01
CA ILE A 114 -9.51 3.34 2.29
C ILE A 114 -8.15 3.14 2.95
N SER A 115 -7.45 4.25 3.19
CA SER A 115 -6.21 4.24 3.96
C SER A 115 -6.48 4.42 5.46
N HIS A 116 -5.58 3.89 6.27
CA HIS A 116 -5.62 3.95 7.72
C HIS A 116 -4.25 4.37 8.24
N LYS A 117 -4.22 5.20 9.29
CA LYS A 117 -2.94 5.55 9.92
C LYS A 117 -2.25 4.31 10.49
N MET A 118 -0.94 4.25 10.31
CA MET A 118 -0.06 3.22 10.85
C MET A 118 0.16 3.45 12.35
N THR A 119 0.29 2.38 13.12
CA THR A 119 0.76 2.46 14.50
C THR A 119 2.29 2.49 14.54
N LEU A 120 2.88 2.91 15.65
CA LEU A 120 4.33 2.90 15.81
C LEU A 120 4.91 1.49 15.70
N SER A 121 4.25 0.50 16.31
CA SER A 121 4.65 -0.90 16.28
C SER A 121 4.68 -1.45 14.84
N GLU A 122 3.66 -1.15 14.04
CA GLU A 122 3.63 -1.60 12.64
C GLU A 122 4.73 -0.94 11.80
N ALA A 123 4.97 0.35 12.00
CA ALA A 123 6.07 1.04 11.35
C ALA A 123 7.42 0.36 11.67
N TRP A 124 7.61 -0.03 12.92
CA TRP A 124 8.79 -0.79 13.35
C TRP A 124 8.88 -2.16 12.70
N ILE A 125 7.77 -2.90 12.62
CA ILE A 125 7.71 -4.20 11.92
C ILE A 125 8.15 -4.02 10.47
N PHE A 126 7.54 -3.09 9.73
CA PHE A 126 7.88 -2.85 8.32
C PHE A 126 9.35 -2.44 8.13
N ASN A 127 9.83 -1.49 8.93
CA ASN A 127 11.21 -1.01 8.85
C ASN A 127 12.21 -2.13 9.17
N SER A 128 11.94 -2.93 10.20
CA SER A 128 12.80 -4.05 10.60
C SER A 128 12.88 -5.10 9.50
N ILE A 129 11.74 -5.50 8.91
CA ILE A 129 11.71 -6.47 7.82
C ILE A 129 12.45 -5.93 6.59
N ASN A 130 12.21 -4.67 6.24
CA ASN A 130 12.83 -4.05 5.07
C ASN A 130 14.36 -3.94 5.23
N ALA A 131 14.84 -3.51 6.40
CA ALA A 131 16.27 -3.43 6.69
C ALA A 131 16.92 -4.81 6.72
N LEU A 132 16.38 -5.74 7.51
CA LEU A 132 17.02 -7.03 7.79
C LEU A 132 16.90 -8.03 6.64
N THR A 133 15.74 -8.08 5.96
CA THR A 133 15.46 -9.12 4.96
C THR A 133 15.60 -8.61 3.53
N ARG A 134 15.29 -7.33 3.29
CA ARG A 134 15.23 -6.75 1.94
C ARG A 134 16.36 -5.77 1.64
N LYS A 135 17.21 -5.43 2.62
CA LYS A 135 18.30 -4.45 2.48
C LYS A 135 17.79 -3.14 1.87
N TYR A 136 16.64 -2.67 2.34
CA TYR A 136 15.95 -1.45 1.86
C TYR A 136 15.37 -1.49 0.43
N ASP A 137 15.26 -2.67 -0.18
CA ASP A 137 14.65 -2.80 -1.52
C ASP A 137 13.16 -2.38 -1.57
N LEU A 138 12.44 -2.39 -0.44
CA LEU A 138 11.05 -1.92 -0.38
C LEU A 138 10.92 -0.40 -0.19
N GLY A 139 12.04 0.33 -0.24
CA GLY A 139 12.12 1.77 -0.06
C GLY A 139 13.20 2.15 0.95
N CYS A 140 13.86 3.28 0.73
CA CYS A 140 14.89 3.80 1.62
C CYS A 140 14.33 4.67 2.75
N GLN A 141 13.10 5.17 2.59
CA GLN A 141 12.43 5.98 3.61
C GLN A 141 11.93 5.09 4.75
N LEU A 142 12.23 5.48 5.99
CA LEU A 142 11.68 4.83 7.17
C LEU A 142 10.21 5.23 7.34
N LEU A 143 9.37 4.24 7.59
CA LEU A 143 7.97 4.44 7.92
C LEU A 143 7.82 4.90 9.37
N SER A 144 6.74 5.62 9.63
CA SER A 144 6.38 6.25 10.89
C SER A 144 4.87 6.11 11.14
N ALA A 145 4.40 6.53 12.31
CA ALA A 145 2.96 6.54 12.62
C ALA A 145 2.14 7.56 11.76
N ASN A 146 2.81 8.46 11.04
CA ASN A 146 2.15 9.38 10.11
C ASN A 146 1.82 8.71 8.76
N ASP A 147 2.51 7.61 8.44
CA ASP A 147 2.32 6.85 7.22
C ASP A 147 1.03 6.02 7.28
N GLU A 148 0.68 5.46 6.13
CA GLU A 148 -0.62 4.85 5.91
C GLU A 148 -0.54 3.40 5.51
N LEU A 149 -1.57 2.67 5.94
CA LEU A 149 -1.84 1.29 5.64
C LEU A 149 -3.11 1.19 4.82
N VAL A 150 -3.17 0.17 3.97
CA VAL A 150 -4.36 -0.16 3.18
C VAL A 150 -4.59 -1.66 3.26
N LYS A 151 -5.86 -2.07 3.19
CA LYS A 151 -6.22 -3.49 3.20
C LYS A 151 -5.63 -4.18 1.98
N LEU A 152 -5.03 -5.35 2.18
CA LEU A 152 -4.45 -6.15 1.11
C LEU A 152 -5.47 -6.47 0.02
N ASN A 153 -6.70 -6.82 0.42
CA ASN A 153 -7.76 -7.17 -0.52
C ASN A 153 -8.05 -6.02 -1.50
N ASP A 154 -8.18 -4.80 -0.97
CA ASP A 154 -8.45 -3.60 -1.75
C ASP A 154 -7.29 -3.29 -2.72
N VAL A 155 -6.04 -3.46 -2.25
CA VAL A 155 -4.86 -3.32 -3.12
C VAL A 155 -4.84 -4.35 -4.23
N GLN A 156 -5.18 -5.61 -3.94
CA GLN A 156 -5.22 -6.66 -4.96
C GLN A 156 -6.30 -6.36 -6.01
N ILE A 157 -7.50 -5.97 -5.59
CA ILE A 157 -8.59 -5.58 -6.49
C ILE A 157 -8.17 -4.38 -7.34
N PHE A 158 -7.57 -3.36 -6.73
CA PHE A 158 -7.04 -2.19 -7.43
C PHE A 158 -6.01 -2.60 -8.48
N TYR A 159 -5.00 -3.36 -8.05
CA TYR A 159 -3.90 -3.80 -8.90
C TYR A 159 -4.40 -4.58 -10.12
N TRP A 160 -5.29 -5.54 -9.93
CA TRP A 160 -5.81 -6.37 -11.01
C TRP A 160 -6.71 -5.61 -11.98
N ASN A 161 -7.52 -4.66 -11.50
CA ASN A 161 -8.29 -3.78 -12.38
C ASN A 161 -7.38 -2.85 -13.20
N VAL A 162 -6.33 -2.30 -12.58
CA VAL A 162 -5.33 -1.50 -13.30
C VAL A 162 -4.58 -2.35 -14.33
N LYS A 163 -4.21 -3.59 -13.98
CA LYS A 163 -3.55 -4.51 -14.91
C LYS A 163 -4.45 -4.88 -16.08
N SER A 164 -5.74 -5.18 -15.86
CA SER A 164 -6.69 -5.50 -16.93
C SER A 164 -6.86 -4.34 -17.92
N LEU A 165 -6.94 -3.10 -17.41
CA LEU A 165 -6.97 -1.87 -18.20
C LEU A 165 -5.75 -1.73 -19.12
N ASN A 166 -4.56 -1.93 -18.56
CA ASN A 166 -3.32 -1.85 -19.33
C ASN A 166 -3.24 -2.95 -20.39
N LEU A 167 -3.62 -4.20 -20.06
CA LEU A 167 -3.63 -5.31 -21.01
C LEU A 167 -4.64 -5.08 -22.15
N LYS A 168 -5.86 -4.60 -21.84
CA LYS A 168 -6.87 -4.24 -22.86
C LYS A 168 -6.34 -3.17 -23.83
N ARG A 169 -5.66 -2.14 -23.32
CA ARG A 169 -5.03 -1.11 -24.16
C ARG A 169 -3.94 -1.71 -25.05
N ILE A 170 -3.08 -2.57 -24.50
CA ILE A 170 -2.04 -3.26 -25.28
C ILE A 170 -2.66 -4.14 -26.37
N MET A 171 -3.75 -4.85 -26.08
CA MET A 171 -4.46 -5.65 -27.09
C MET A 171 -4.96 -4.80 -28.27
N GLN A 172 -5.56 -3.64 -27.98
CA GLN A 172 -6.03 -2.73 -29.02
C GLN A 172 -4.86 -2.23 -29.89
N GLN A 173 -3.75 -1.84 -29.27
CA GLN A 173 -2.54 -1.43 -30.00
C GLN A 173 -1.95 -2.57 -30.85
N MET A 174 -2.02 -3.82 -30.38
CA MET A 174 -1.58 -4.98 -31.15
C MET A 174 -2.49 -5.25 -32.36
N GLU A 175 -3.79 -4.98 -32.25
CA GLU A 175 -4.72 -5.07 -33.39
C GLU A 175 -4.41 -4.03 -34.46
N GLU A 176 -4.19 -2.77 -34.06
CA GLU A 176 -3.78 -1.71 -34.97
C GLU A 176 -2.42 -2.01 -35.62
N CYS A 177 -1.46 -2.49 -34.82
CA CYS A 177 -0.13 -2.90 -35.30
C CYS A 177 -0.24 -4.04 -36.32
N PHE A 178 -1.08 -5.04 -36.07
CA PHE A 178 -1.27 -6.16 -36.99
C PHE A 178 -1.65 -5.70 -38.40
N TYR A 179 -2.58 -4.76 -38.54
CA TYR A 179 -2.98 -4.23 -39.85
C TYR A 179 -1.82 -3.53 -40.57
N SER A 180 -0.94 -2.82 -39.83
CA SER A 180 0.23 -2.15 -40.41
C SER A 180 1.34 -3.11 -40.87
N VAL A 181 1.47 -4.28 -40.25
CA VAL A 181 2.54 -5.27 -40.56
C VAL A 181 2.03 -6.49 -41.33
N ALA A 182 0.75 -6.53 -41.71
CA ALA A 182 0.10 -7.70 -42.31
C ALA A 182 0.80 -8.24 -43.57
N ALA A 183 1.45 -7.38 -44.35
CA ALA A 183 2.21 -7.78 -45.54
C ALA A 183 3.48 -8.58 -45.20
N ASN A 184 4.04 -8.42 -44.00
CA ASN A 184 5.22 -9.15 -43.55
C ASN A 184 4.79 -10.36 -42.70
N ARG A 185 4.84 -11.55 -43.30
CA ARG A 185 4.40 -12.80 -42.65
C ARG A 185 5.09 -13.09 -41.31
N THR A 186 6.39 -12.79 -41.20
CA THR A 186 7.14 -13.02 -39.96
C THR A 186 6.68 -12.08 -38.86
N LEU A 187 6.57 -10.78 -39.16
CA LEU A 187 6.09 -9.80 -38.19
C LEU A 187 4.64 -10.06 -37.79
N ALA A 188 3.76 -10.39 -38.74
CA ALA A 188 2.38 -10.74 -38.48
C ALA A 188 2.27 -11.96 -37.52
N ALA A 189 3.07 -13.00 -37.73
CA ALA A 189 3.11 -14.17 -36.85
C ALA A 189 3.59 -13.82 -35.42
N ILE A 190 4.60 -12.95 -35.30
CA ILE A 190 5.09 -12.47 -34.00
C ILE A 190 4.00 -11.66 -33.28
N VAL A 191 3.34 -10.72 -33.96
CA VAL A 191 2.25 -9.91 -33.39
C VAL A 191 1.10 -10.80 -32.93
N MET A 192 0.71 -11.80 -33.72
CA MET A 192 -0.34 -12.76 -33.33
C MET A 192 0.06 -13.56 -32.08
N LYS A 193 1.31 -14.03 -31.99
CA LYS A 193 1.80 -14.75 -30.81
C LYS A 193 1.79 -13.87 -29.56
N LEU A 194 2.24 -12.63 -29.67
CA LEU A 194 2.21 -11.67 -28.57
C LEU A 194 0.78 -11.34 -28.15
N LYS A 195 -0.14 -11.17 -29.11
CA LYS A 195 -1.57 -10.96 -28.83
C LYS A 195 -2.16 -12.12 -28.04
N GLN A 196 -1.85 -13.36 -28.43
CA GLN A 196 -2.31 -14.54 -27.68
C GLN A 196 -1.76 -14.57 -26.25
N GLN A 197 -0.50 -14.18 -26.04
CA GLN A 197 0.07 -14.09 -24.70
C GLN A 197 -0.70 -13.07 -23.84
N VAL A 198 -0.95 -11.87 -24.37
CA VAL A 198 -1.70 -10.83 -23.65
C VAL A 198 -3.12 -11.29 -23.33
N GLN A 199 -3.77 -12.03 -24.24
CA GLN A 199 -5.09 -12.63 -23.99
C GLN A 199 -5.06 -13.62 -22.82
N ASN A 200 -4.07 -14.52 -22.79
CA ASN A 200 -3.91 -15.47 -21.69
C ASN A 200 -3.67 -14.75 -20.35
N ASP A 201 -2.84 -13.70 -20.36
CA ASP A 201 -2.58 -12.88 -19.17
C ASP A 201 -3.85 -12.18 -18.69
N LEU A 202 -4.71 -11.71 -19.62
CA LEU A 202 -5.99 -11.08 -19.28
C LEU A 202 -6.98 -12.08 -18.66
N GLU A 203 -7.04 -13.30 -19.17
CA GLU A 203 -7.85 -14.39 -18.59
C GLU A 203 -7.40 -14.72 -17.16
N HIS A 204 -6.08 -14.75 -16.92
CA HIS A 204 -5.53 -14.92 -15.58
C HIS A 204 -5.95 -13.77 -14.64
N VAL A 205 -5.92 -12.52 -15.12
CA VAL A 205 -6.39 -11.37 -14.32
C VAL A 205 -7.86 -11.51 -13.95
N TYR A 206 -8.72 -11.96 -14.87
CA TYR A 206 -10.13 -12.18 -14.56
C TYR A 206 -10.36 -13.30 -13.54
N ALA A 207 -9.58 -14.39 -13.62
CA ALA A 207 -9.64 -15.45 -12.63
C ALA A 207 -9.28 -14.93 -11.22
N GLU A 208 -8.27 -14.06 -11.11
CA GLU A 208 -7.89 -13.45 -9.83
C GLU A 208 -8.95 -12.47 -9.30
N LEU A 209 -9.54 -11.64 -10.16
CA LEU A 209 -10.65 -10.75 -9.75
C LEU A 209 -11.86 -11.55 -9.26
N ALA A 210 -12.22 -12.63 -9.96
CA ALA A 210 -13.28 -13.53 -9.55
C ALA A 210 -12.98 -14.20 -8.20
N ARG A 211 -11.72 -14.64 -7.98
CA ARG A 211 -11.26 -15.20 -6.69
C ARG A 211 -11.40 -14.21 -5.53
N LEU A 212 -11.24 -12.91 -5.81
CA LEU A 212 -11.39 -11.82 -4.83
C LEU A 212 -12.85 -11.35 -4.67
N GLY A 213 -13.80 -11.92 -5.41
CA GLY A 213 -15.20 -11.51 -5.38
C GLY A 213 -15.46 -10.10 -5.90
N ALA A 214 -14.55 -9.58 -6.72
CA ALA A 214 -14.62 -8.22 -7.24
C ALA A 214 -15.10 -8.21 -8.70
N PRO A 215 -16.02 -7.30 -9.08
CA PRO A 215 -16.39 -7.12 -10.46
C PRO A 215 -15.20 -6.59 -11.26
N CYS A 216 -15.02 -7.10 -12.47
CA CYS A 216 -14.22 -6.41 -13.48
C CYS A 216 -14.95 -5.10 -13.81
N LEU A 217 -14.34 -3.94 -13.53
CA LEU A 217 -15.03 -2.65 -13.64
C LEU A 217 -15.40 -2.22 -15.09
N LEU A 218 -15.17 -3.06 -16.09
CA LEU A 218 -15.19 -2.69 -17.51
C LEU A 218 -15.70 -3.81 -18.42
N ASP A 219 -16.70 -4.55 -17.98
CA ASP A 219 -17.62 -5.24 -18.90
C ASP A 219 -18.74 -4.29 -19.35
#